data_AF-A0ABD6FWR2-F1
#
_entry.id   AF-A0ABD6FWR2-F1
#
_cell.length_a   1.000
_cell.length_b   1.000
_cell.length_c   1.000
_cell.angle_alpha   90.00
_cell.angle_beta   90.00
_cell.angle_gamma   90.00
#
_symmetry.space_group_name_H-M   'P 1'
#
loop_
_entity.id
_entity.type
_entity.pdbx_description
1 polymer ?
#
loop_
_entity_poly.entity_id
_entity_poly.type
_entity_poly.pdbx_seq_one_letter_code
_entity_poly.pdbx_strand_id
1 'polypeptide(L)'
;MRIHHEPGSRCHPVLRPGPNVRLWVNGELVSHARVILPGDEVTVEVSGEDQPPRLDHRVTPDGMHCFLSFKGGRMGRMRLMDQLPSRELTLVAVPDFSDPALGLSTADLVRYLREEVGIRAPIDEQAVNRLLTGLEAEVEVATGTPPGPTVDGWIEYLVPFSVERVQVSDEAAEPVDYLDLRRIPTVKAGTTLAVVHPGQRGTPGTDVYGRVVEAPEPQEPVLRAGPGVQLVGDGRAAVALQSGRPARQDHLLMVLPTYTVEGDVDVETGHIRFDGDVVVLGSVKEGTKVLSGGRVMVA
;
A
#
# COMPACT_ATOMS: atom_id res chain seq x y z
N MET A 1 -8.55 35.20 40.28
CA MET A 1 -9.92 35.01 39.75
C MET A 1 -10.91 35.13 40.92
N ARG A 2 -12.07 35.77 40.74
CA ARG A 2 -13.04 36.03 41.82
C ARG A 2 -14.29 35.16 41.61
N ILE A 3 -14.76 34.48 42.64
CA ILE A 3 -16.03 33.76 42.61
C ILE A 3 -17.14 34.76 42.94
N HIS A 4 -18.13 34.88 42.06
CA HIS A 4 -19.26 35.79 42.22
C HIS A 4 -20.50 35.00 42.65
N HIS A 5 -21.21 35.47 43.67
CA HIS A 5 -22.51 34.93 44.08
C HIS A 5 -23.53 36.06 44.15
N GLU A 6 -24.78 35.80 43.76
CA GLU A 6 -25.90 36.74 43.92
C GLU A 6 -26.60 36.50 45.26
N PRO A 7 -26.65 37.49 46.18
CA PRO A 7 -27.41 37.37 47.42
C PRO A 7 -28.91 37.47 47.12
N GLY A 8 -29.70 36.44 47.48
CA GLY A 8 -31.18 36.55 47.40
C GLY A 8 -31.97 35.26 47.19
N SER A 9 -31.32 34.11 47.01
CA SER A 9 -31.98 32.82 46.78
C SER A 9 -32.08 32.00 48.07
N ARG A 10 -33.20 31.28 48.31
CA ARG A 10 -33.30 30.24 49.38
C ARG A 10 -32.36 29.03 49.17
N CYS A 11 -31.50 29.11 48.15
CA CYS A 11 -30.51 28.09 47.79
C CYS A 11 -29.11 28.74 47.86
N HIS A 12 -28.20 28.08 48.58
CA HIS A 12 -26.79 28.48 48.69
C HIS A 12 -25.94 27.73 47.66
N PRO A 13 -24.91 28.37 47.06
CA PRO A 13 -24.01 27.70 46.15
C PRO A 13 -23.16 26.65 46.88
N VAL A 14 -22.87 25.54 46.19
CA VAL A 14 -22.03 24.44 46.68
C VAL A 14 -20.80 24.33 45.80
N LEU A 15 -19.61 24.39 46.40
CA LEU A 15 -18.34 24.18 45.72
C LEU A 15 -17.74 22.83 46.11
N ARG A 16 -17.21 22.11 45.14
CA ARG A 16 -16.46 20.87 45.34
C ARG A 16 -15.08 21.01 44.69
N PRO A 17 -13.98 20.68 45.39
CA PRO A 17 -12.67 20.60 44.74
C PRO A 17 -12.66 19.40 43.78
N GLY A 18 -12.31 19.62 42.52
CA GLY A 18 -12.01 18.56 41.56
C GLY A 18 -10.53 18.16 41.59
N PRO A 19 -10.11 17.28 40.67
CA PRO A 19 -8.71 16.87 40.56
C PRO A 19 -7.78 18.06 40.39
N ASN A 20 -6.62 18.03 41.05
CA ASN A 20 -5.58 19.06 41.00
C ASN A 20 -6.02 20.46 41.50
N VAL A 21 -7.17 20.56 42.18
CA VAL A 21 -7.65 21.80 42.81
C VAL A 21 -7.64 21.65 44.32
N ARG A 22 -7.01 22.61 45.01
CA ARG A 22 -7.13 22.80 46.45
C ARG A 22 -8.05 23.99 46.71
N LEU A 23 -9.08 23.77 47.50
CA LEU A 23 -10.11 24.76 47.82
C LEU A 23 -10.02 25.08 49.31
N TRP A 24 -9.91 26.35 49.68
CA TRP A 24 -10.02 26.83 51.06
C TRP A 24 -11.24 27.71 51.20
N VAL A 25 -11.95 27.53 52.31
CA VAL A 25 -13.08 28.39 52.71
C VAL A 25 -12.83 28.84 54.14
N ASN A 26 -12.71 30.16 54.35
CA ASN A 26 -12.35 30.78 55.63
C ASN A 26 -11.05 30.21 56.23
N GLY A 27 -10.06 29.94 55.37
CA GLY A 27 -8.76 29.36 55.77
C GLY A 27 -8.75 27.84 55.98
N GLU A 28 -9.89 27.16 55.93
CA GLU A 28 -9.97 25.70 56.07
C GLU A 28 -9.91 24.98 54.72
N LEU A 29 -9.02 24.00 54.58
CA LEU A 29 -8.93 23.17 53.38
C LEU A 29 -10.18 22.28 53.26
N VAL A 30 -10.84 22.39 52.11
CA VAL A 30 -12.04 21.66 51.75
C VAL A 30 -11.65 20.51 50.82
N SER A 31 -12.07 19.29 51.17
CA SER A 31 -11.84 18.06 50.39
C SER A 31 -13.11 17.47 49.76
N HIS A 32 -14.29 17.99 50.11
CA HIS A 32 -15.60 17.51 49.66
C HIS A 32 -16.49 18.71 49.29
N ALA A 33 -17.74 18.47 48.87
CA ALA A 33 -18.68 19.55 48.63
C ALA A 33 -18.91 20.39 49.91
N ARG A 34 -18.81 21.71 49.79
CA ARG A 34 -19.06 22.67 50.88
C ARG A 34 -20.01 23.77 50.40
N VAL A 35 -21.00 24.07 51.24
CA VAL A 35 -21.91 25.20 51.05
C VAL A 35 -21.16 26.50 51.31
N ILE A 36 -21.33 27.49 50.43
CA ILE A 36 -20.72 28.82 50.57
C ILE A 36 -21.78 29.83 51.01
N LEU A 37 -21.46 30.57 52.07
CA LEU A 37 -22.33 31.57 52.68
C LEU A 37 -21.92 33.00 52.30
N PRO A 38 -22.85 33.98 52.37
CA PRO A 38 -22.51 35.38 52.22
C PRO A 38 -21.46 35.79 53.28
N GLY A 39 -20.29 36.23 52.82
CA GLY A 39 -19.16 36.62 53.68
C GLY A 39 -18.03 35.60 53.79
N ASP A 40 -18.20 34.39 53.25
CA ASP A 40 -17.12 33.40 53.19
C ASP A 40 -15.97 33.88 52.28
N GLU A 41 -14.74 33.75 52.77
CA GLU A 41 -13.53 33.93 51.97
C GLU A 41 -13.17 32.61 51.28
N VAL A 42 -13.19 32.61 49.94
CA VAL A 42 -12.87 31.42 49.15
C VAL A 42 -11.55 31.61 48.42
N THR A 43 -10.57 30.75 48.70
CA THR A 43 -9.27 30.70 48.02
C THR A 43 -9.14 29.39 47.26
N VAL A 44 -8.59 29.45 46.05
CA VAL A 44 -8.37 28.26 45.22
C VAL A 44 -6.94 28.26 44.71
N GLU A 45 -6.23 27.17 44.96
CA GLU A 45 -4.92 26.91 44.37
C GLU A 45 -5.04 25.71 43.45
N VAL A 46 -4.34 25.78 42.34
CA VAL A 46 -4.28 24.67 41.40
C VAL A 46 -2.88 24.07 41.46
N SER A 47 -2.79 22.78 41.77
CA SER A 47 -1.51 22.09 41.92
C SER A 47 -1.23 21.23 40.70
N GLY A 48 -0.24 21.63 39.90
CA GLY A 48 0.42 20.78 38.91
C GLY A 48 1.79 20.34 39.41
N GLU A 49 2.28 19.17 38.97
CA GLU A 49 3.71 18.88 39.05
C GLU A 49 4.36 19.56 37.85
N ASP A 50 5.27 20.50 38.09
CA ASP A 50 5.99 21.23 37.05
C ASP A 50 7.14 20.34 36.55
N GLN A 51 6.86 19.45 35.62
CA GLN A 51 7.89 18.86 34.78
C GLN A 51 7.63 19.32 33.36
N PRO A 52 8.58 20.05 32.73
CA PRO A 52 8.41 20.47 31.35
C PRO A 52 8.36 19.24 30.45
N PRO A 53 7.48 19.23 29.44
CA PRO A 53 7.47 18.15 28.47
C PRO A 53 8.80 18.05 27.74
N ARG A 54 9.24 16.83 27.42
CA ARG A 54 10.45 16.60 26.64
C ARG A 54 10.09 16.41 25.18
N LEU A 55 10.93 16.92 24.30
CA LEU A 55 10.83 16.59 22.88
C LEU A 55 11.09 15.10 22.65
N ASP A 56 10.26 14.52 21.81
CA ASP A 56 10.38 13.15 21.36
C ASP A 56 10.14 13.09 19.85
N HIS A 57 10.86 12.20 19.18
CA HIS A 57 10.70 11.97 17.75
C HIS A 57 10.65 10.48 17.46
N ARG A 58 9.97 10.12 16.38
CA ARG A 58 9.94 8.78 15.83
C ARG A 58 10.12 8.84 14.33
N VAL A 59 11.03 8.05 13.80
CA VAL A 59 11.09 7.78 12.37
C VAL A 59 10.58 6.37 12.12
N THR A 60 9.77 6.19 11.07
CA THR A 60 9.26 4.87 10.69
C THR A 60 10.40 3.91 10.35
N PRO A 61 10.22 2.58 10.49
CA PRO A 61 11.29 1.61 10.21
C PRO A 61 11.83 1.66 8.79
N ASP A 62 11.02 2.09 7.82
CA ASP A 62 11.40 2.31 6.43
C ASP A 62 12.16 3.63 6.19
N GLY A 63 12.28 4.48 7.22
CA GLY A 63 12.94 5.79 7.14
C GLY A 63 12.11 6.86 6.43
N MET A 64 10.85 6.59 6.06
CA MET A 64 10.10 7.47 5.16
C MET A 64 9.34 8.60 5.85
N HIS A 65 8.99 8.45 7.13
CA HIS A 65 8.16 9.43 7.84
C HIS A 65 8.79 9.77 9.18
N CYS A 66 8.92 11.07 9.47
CA CYS A 66 9.37 11.58 10.76
C CYS A 66 8.21 12.24 11.50
N PHE A 67 7.98 11.79 12.72
CA PHE A 67 6.98 12.32 13.64
C PHE A 67 7.66 13.03 14.80
N LEU A 68 7.10 14.16 15.22
CA LEU A 68 7.54 14.94 16.37
C LEU A 68 6.40 15.01 17.39
N SER A 69 6.73 14.82 18.66
CA SER A 69 5.78 14.89 19.77
C SER A 69 6.44 15.42 21.03
N PHE A 70 5.63 15.68 22.05
CA PHE A 70 6.09 15.94 23.40
C PHE A 70 5.77 14.74 24.30
N LYS A 71 6.76 14.20 25.00
CA LYS A 71 6.59 13.11 25.97
C LYS A 71 6.94 13.52 27.39
N GLY A 72 6.16 13.00 28.33
CA GLY A 72 6.34 13.27 29.76
C GLY A 72 6.04 14.73 30.11
N GLY A 73 6.12 15.04 31.40
CA GLY A 73 5.74 16.36 31.91
C GLY A 73 4.23 16.55 32.04
N ARG A 74 3.80 17.42 32.98
CA ARG A 74 2.42 17.94 32.98
C ARG A 74 2.50 19.31 32.32
N MET A 75 1.66 19.52 31.31
CA MET A 75 1.63 20.78 30.58
C MET A 75 1.20 21.93 31.48
N GLY A 76 2.15 22.85 31.68
CA GLY A 76 1.93 24.24 32.07
C GLY A 76 1.37 24.44 33.47
N ARG A 77 1.37 25.70 33.89
CA ARG A 77 0.51 26.15 34.98
C ARG A 77 -0.90 25.64 34.74
N MET A 78 -1.51 25.03 35.75
CA MET A 78 -2.91 24.66 35.67
C MET A 78 -3.76 25.91 35.93
N ARG A 79 -4.80 26.13 35.13
CA ARG A 79 -5.79 27.18 35.39
C ARG A 79 -7.13 26.55 35.76
N LEU A 80 -7.96 27.30 36.50
CA LEU A 80 -9.34 26.88 36.68
C LEU A 80 -10.08 26.98 35.35
N MET A 81 -10.86 25.95 35.03
CA MET A 81 -11.78 25.96 33.90
C MET A 81 -12.88 26.98 34.15
N ASP A 82 -13.05 27.91 33.21
CA ASP A 82 -14.22 28.79 33.20
C ASP A 82 -15.47 27.95 32.97
N GLN A 83 -16.40 28.01 33.92
CA GLN A 83 -17.65 27.26 33.88
C GLN A 83 -18.83 28.22 33.99
N LEU A 84 -19.95 27.86 33.37
CA LEU A 84 -21.18 28.64 33.49
C LEU A 84 -21.62 28.72 34.97
N PRO A 85 -22.27 29.81 35.40
CA PRO A 85 -22.84 29.91 36.74
C PRO A 85 -23.75 28.71 37.06
N SER A 86 -23.49 28.05 38.19
CA SER A 86 -24.26 26.88 38.65
C SER A 86 -24.46 26.92 40.17
N ARG A 87 -25.54 26.29 40.64
CA ARG A 87 -25.82 26.11 42.08
C ARG A 87 -24.88 25.11 42.75
N GLU A 88 -24.43 24.11 42.00
CA GLU A 88 -23.37 23.18 42.43
C GLU A 88 -22.28 23.19 41.36
N LEU A 89 -21.05 23.48 41.78
CA LEU A 89 -19.90 23.58 40.88
C LEU A 89 -18.74 22.73 41.41
N THR A 90 -18.28 21.81 40.58
CA THR A 90 -16.99 21.14 40.82
C THR A 90 -15.91 21.97 40.15
N LEU A 91 -14.94 22.45 40.93
CA LEU A 91 -13.81 23.22 40.42
C LEU A 91 -12.87 22.28 39.68
N VAL A 92 -12.66 22.52 38.39
CA VAL A 92 -11.81 21.67 37.55
C VAL A 92 -10.58 22.48 37.13
N ALA A 93 -9.40 21.90 37.32
CA ALA A 93 -8.15 22.38 36.77
C ALA A 93 -8.00 21.88 35.32
N VAL A 94 -7.66 22.78 34.40
CA VAL A 94 -7.29 22.44 33.02
C VAL A 94 -5.87 22.91 32.72
N PRO A 95 -5.13 22.23 31.84
CA PRO A 95 -3.82 22.71 31.40
C PRO A 95 -3.94 24.10 30.78
N ASP A 96 -3.00 25.00 31.12
CA ASP A 96 -2.85 26.27 30.43
C ASP A 96 -1.85 26.11 29.28
N PHE A 97 -2.38 25.86 28.09
CA PHE A 97 -1.62 25.72 26.85
C PHE A 97 -1.01 27.06 26.37
N SER A 98 -1.34 28.18 27.03
CA SER A 98 -0.76 29.49 26.74
C SER A 98 0.54 29.77 27.50
N ASP A 99 0.99 28.82 28.34
CA ASP A 99 2.21 28.99 29.12
C ASP A 99 3.46 28.90 28.22
N PRO A 100 4.24 29.98 28.08
CA PRO A 100 5.48 30.01 27.29
C PRO A 100 6.62 29.16 27.90
N ALA A 101 6.35 28.29 28.87
CA ALA A 101 7.34 27.62 29.72
C ALA A 101 8.35 26.72 29.00
N LEU A 102 8.10 26.29 27.75
CA LEU A 102 9.14 25.63 26.95
C LEU A 102 10.10 26.63 26.31
N GLY A 103 9.66 27.87 26.04
CA GLY A 103 10.44 28.88 25.32
C GLY A 103 10.86 28.48 23.90
N LEU A 104 10.32 27.37 23.38
CA LEU A 104 10.70 26.80 22.09
C LEU A 104 9.93 27.50 20.97
N SER A 105 10.68 28.00 19.99
CA SER A 105 10.16 28.50 18.74
C SER A 105 10.11 27.40 17.67
N THR A 106 9.41 27.66 16.56
CA THR A 106 9.48 26.82 15.35
C THR A 106 10.94 26.60 14.94
N ALA A 107 11.77 27.64 15.03
CA ALA A 107 13.20 27.56 14.69
C ALA A 107 13.96 26.60 15.61
N ASP A 108 13.62 26.54 16.90
CA ASP A 108 14.25 25.60 17.84
C ASP A 108 13.92 24.14 17.51
N LEU A 109 12.67 23.87 17.16
CA LEU A 109 12.24 22.53 16.75
C LEU A 109 12.85 22.12 15.40
N VAL A 110 12.89 23.04 14.44
CA VAL A 110 13.58 22.81 13.16
C VAL A 110 15.06 22.53 13.40
N ARG A 111 15.74 23.31 14.26
CA ARG A 111 17.13 23.07 14.63
C ARG A 111 17.33 21.71 15.28
N TYR A 112 16.49 21.33 16.24
CA TYR A 112 16.50 19.99 16.84
C TYR A 112 16.37 18.88 15.79
N LEU A 113 15.42 18.99 14.86
CA LEU A 113 15.24 18.02 13.77
C LEU A 113 16.47 17.95 12.85
N ARG A 114 17.14 19.06 12.59
CA ARG A 114 18.33 19.12 11.71
C ARG A 114 19.61 18.63 12.39
N GLU A 115 19.85 19.05 13.63
CA GLU A 115 21.13 18.88 14.32
C GLU A 115 21.15 17.62 15.18
N GLU A 116 20.10 17.36 15.95
CA GLU A 116 20.03 16.23 16.89
C GLU A 116 19.46 14.98 16.22
N VAL A 117 18.39 15.12 15.43
CA VAL A 117 17.76 13.98 14.74
C VAL A 117 18.43 13.69 13.39
N GLY A 118 18.97 14.71 12.73
CA GLY A 118 19.66 14.56 11.43
C GLY A 118 18.73 14.52 10.21
N ILE A 119 17.51 15.04 10.30
CA ILE A 119 16.56 15.12 9.19
C ILE A 119 17.14 15.99 8.07
N ARG A 120 17.17 15.46 6.85
CA ARG A 120 17.62 16.13 5.62
C ARG A 120 16.47 16.48 4.68
N ALA A 121 15.36 15.74 4.73
CA ALA A 121 14.16 16.05 3.95
C ALA A 121 13.58 17.45 4.29
N PRO A 122 12.71 18.02 3.43
CA PRO A 122 11.95 19.23 3.75
C PRO A 122 11.16 19.03 5.05
N ILE A 123 11.18 20.05 5.93
CA ILE A 123 10.43 20.02 7.18
C ILE A 123 9.15 20.84 6.99
N ASP A 124 8.00 20.27 7.35
CA ASP A 124 6.72 20.97 7.38
C ASP A 124 6.65 21.85 8.64
N GLU A 125 7.02 23.12 8.49
CA GLU A 125 6.94 24.11 9.56
C GLU A 125 5.50 24.38 10.04
N GLN A 126 4.47 24.13 9.20
CA GLN A 126 3.09 24.26 9.63
C GLN A 126 2.73 23.14 10.61
N ALA A 127 3.16 21.90 10.34
CA ALA A 127 3.00 20.79 11.27
C ALA A 127 3.70 21.06 12.61
N VAL A 128 4.94 21.57 12.55
CA VAL A 128 5.68 21.99 13.75
C VAL A 128 4.90 23.04 14.57
N ASN A 129 4.28 24.02 13.90
CA ASN A 129 3.46 25.03 14.57
C ASN A 129 2.19 24.44 15.19
N ARG A 130 1.55 23.45 14.56
CA ARG A 130 0.39 22.74 15.14
C ARG A 130 0.77 21.99 16.42
N LEU A 131 1.97 21.42 16.49
CA LEU A 131 2.49 20.82 17.72
C LEU A 131 2.74 21.88 18.82
N LEU A 132 3.37 23.00 18.47
CA LEU A 132 3.67 24.09 19.43
C LEU A 132 2.42 24.73 20.03
N THR A 133 1.37 24.88 19.22
CA THR A 133 0.09 25.45 19.64
C THR A 133 -0.80 24.45 20.39
N GLY A 134 -0.36 23.20 20.53
CA GLY A 134 -1.11 22.13 21.18
C GLY A 134 -2.36 21.69 20.42
N LEU A 135 -2.46 22.00 19.12
CA LEU A 135 -3.55 21.54 18.26
C LEU A 135 -3.51 20.02 18.06
N GLU A 136 -2.30 19.45 17.99
CA GLU A 136 -2.05 18.02 17.79
C GLU A 136 -0.98 17.53 18.78
N ALA A 137 -1.14 16.30 19.29
CA ALA A 137 -0.20 15.72 20.26
C ALA A 137 1.06 15.10 19.62
N GLU A 138 0.94 14.68 18.36
CA GLU A 138 2.01 14.16 17.51
C GLU A 138 1.73 14.63 16.09
N VAL A 139 2.77 15.08 15.37
CA VAL A 139 2.64 15.61 14.01
C VAL A 139 3.70 14.98 13.11
N GLU A 140 3.34 14.69 11.86
CA GLU A 140 4.33 14.35 10.83
C GLU A 140 5.04 15.64 10.38
N VAL A 141 6.36 15.70 10.55
CA VAL A 141 7.16 16.91 10.27
C VAL A 141 8.04 16.79 9.06
N ALA A 142 8.31 15.59 8.56
CA ALA A 142 9.10 15.38 7.35
C ALA A 142 8.76 14.04 6.70
N THR A 143 8.75 14.04 5.38
CA THR A 143 8.51 12.85 4.55
C THR A 143 9.65 12.71 3.54
N GLY A 144 10.17 11.50 3.38
CA GLY A 144 11.12 11.17 2.33
C GLY A 144 10.46 11.22 0.95
N THR A 145 11.28 11.18 -0.10
CA THR A 145 10.83 11.00 -1.48
C THR A 145 10.78 9.50 -1.77
N PRO A 146 9.60 8.88 -1.98
CA PRO A 146 9.52 7.45 -2.25
C PRO A 146 10.23 7.09 -3.57
N PRO A 147 10.73 5.86 -3.71
CA PRO A 147 11.26 5.40 -4.97
C PRO A 147 10.18 5.40 -6.06
N GLY A 148 10.62 5.59 -7.30
CA GLY A 148 9.76 5.54 -8.48
C GLY A 148 9.24 4.12 -8.77
N PRO A 149 8.20 4.00 -9.62
CA PRO A 149 7.61 2.73 -9.94
C PRO A 149 8.60 1.83 -10.71
N THR A 150 8.61 0.55 -10.37
CA THR A 150 9.36 -0.50 -11.09
C THR A 150 8.41 -1.25 -12.00
N VAL A 151 8.88 -1.60 -13.20
CA VAL A 151 8.12 -2.37 -14.19
C VAL A 151 8.73 -3.75 -14.31
N ASP A 152 7.95 -4.79 -14.02
CA ASP A 152 8.40 -6.17 -14.16
C ASP A 152 8.61 -6.53 -15.64
N GLY A 153 9.55 -7.44 -15.89
CA GLY A 153 9.76 -8.01 -17.20
C GLY A 153 8.60 -8.92 -17.59
N TRP A 154 8.43 -9.15 -18.88
CA TRP A 154 7.36 -10.01 -19.39
C TRP A 154 7.80 -10.80 -20.63
N ILE A 155 7.10 -11.89 -20.91
CA ILE A 155 7.35 -12.72 -22.08
C ILE A 155 6.34 -12.35 -23.16
N GLU A 156 6.84 -11.92 -24.30
CA GLU A 156 6.06 -11.75 -25.52
C GLU A 156 6.05 -13.07 -26.29
N TYR A 157 4.86 -13.62 -26.50
CA TYR A 157 4.66 -14.80 -27.33
C TYR A 157 4.37 -14.36 -28.76
N LEU A 158 5.24 -14.74 -29.69
CA LEU A 158 5.19 -14.30 -31.09
C LEU A 158 4.39 -15.25 -31.99
N VAL A 159 3.92 -16.38 -31.45
CA VAL A 159 3.17 -17.40 -32.18
C VAL A 159 1.97 -17.88 -31.35
N PRO A 160 0.88 -18.34 -32.00
CA PRO A 160 -0.22 -18.98 -31.30
C PRO A 160 0.20 -20.36 -30.80
N PHE A 161 -0.14 -20.68 -29.55
CA PHE A 161 0.14 -21.98 -28.91
C PHE A 161 -1.12 -22.85 -28.74
N SER A 162 -2.30 -22.30 -29.02
CA SER A 162 -3.60 -22.97 -28.93
C SER A 162 -4.25 -23.09 -30.30
N VAL A 163 -5.03 -24.15 -30.49
CA VAL A 163 -5.89 -24.31 -31.67
C VAL A 163 -7.03 -23.30 -31.56
N GLU A 164 -7.06 -22.33 -32.47
CA GLU A 164 -8.12 -21.32 -32.53
C GLU A 164 -9.18 -21.71 -33.58
N ARG A 165 -10.42 -21.29 -33.33
CA ARG A 165 -11.50 -21.39 -34.32
C ARG A 165 -11.34 -20.24 -35.32
N VAL A 166 -11.26 -20.59 -36.60
CA VAL A 166 -11.31 -19.63 -37.70
C VAL A 166 -12.69 -18.97 -37.70
N GLN A 167 -12.73 -17.64 -37.58
CA GLN A 167 -13.96 -16.88 -37.77
C GLN A 167 -14.27 -16.85 -39.26
N VAL A 168 -15.48 -17.30 -39.60
CA VAL A 168 -16.02 -17.23 -40.97
C VAL A 168 -16.79 -15.93 -41.08
N SER A 169 -16.48 -15.09 -42.07
CA SER A 169 -17.32 -13.92 -42.36
C SER A 169 -18.54 -14.35 -43.18
N ASP A 170 -19.70 -13.76 -42.89
CA ASP A 170 -20.96 -14.01 -43.60
C ASP A 170 -20.94 -13.54 -45.07
N GLU A 171 -19.85 -12.89 -45.50
CA GLU A 171 -19.64 -12.38 -46.87
C GLU A 171 -18.88 -13.38 -47.78
N ALA A 172 -18.53 -14.56 -47.28
CA ALA A 172 -17.81 -15.57 -48.07
C ALA A 172 -18.72 -16.14 -49.19
N ALA A 173 -18.32 -15.93 -50.45
CA ALA A 173 -19.02 -16.41 -51.64
C ALA A 173 -18.89 -17.92 -51.90
N GLU A 174 -18.02 -18.61 -51.15
CA GLU A 174 -17.80 -20.05 -51.28
C GLU A 174 -18.44 -20.83 -50.13
N PRO A 175 -18.99 -22.03 -50.39
CA PRO A 175 -19.53 -22.88 -49.34
C PRO A 175 -18.44 -23.23 -48.33
N VAL A 176 -18.66 -22.81 -47.08
CA VAL A 176 -17.69 -22.97 -46.00
C VAL A 176 -17.83 -24.38 -45.41
N ASP A 177 -16.76 -25.16 -45.46
CA ASP A 177 -16.70 -26.43 -44.75
C ASP A 177 -16.54 -26.15 -43.24
N TYR A 178 -17.64 -26.25 -42.51
CA TYR A 178 -17.66 -26.00 -41.06
C TYR A 178 -16.77 -26.98 -40.27
N LEU A 179 -16.31 -28.08 -40.89
CA LEU A 179 -15.35 -29.01 -40.28
C LEU A 179 -13.90 -28.53 -40.38
N ASP A 180 -13.57 -27.59 -41.27
CA ASP A 180 -12.22 -27.04 -41.47
C ASP A 180 -11.92 -25.81 -40.57
N LEU A 181 -12.81 -25.48 -39.63
CA LEU A 181 -12.71 -24.26 -38.81
C LEU A 181 -11.65 -24.31 -37.72
N ARG A 182 -10.89 -25.40 -37.57
CA ARG A 182 -9.82 -25.51 -36.57
C ARG A 182 -8.48 -25.64 -37.27
N ARG A 183 -7.64 -24.61 -37.12
CA ARG A 183 -6.28 -24.62 -37.67
C ARG A 183 -5.29 -24.92 -36.57
N ILE A 184 -4.50 -25.98 -36.74
CA ILE A 184 -3.43 -26.33 -35.81
C ILE A 184 -2.26 -25.37 -36.08
N PRO A 185 -1.82 -24.56 -35.09
CA PRO A 185 -0.64 -23.73 -35.22
C PRO A 185 0.56 -24.55 -35.67
N THR A 186 1.30 -24.05 -36.66
CA THR A 186 2.51 -24.72 -37.17
C THR A 186 3.59 -23.67 -37.36
N VAL A 187 4.79 -23.96 -36.89
CA VAL A 187 5.99 -23.13 -37.03
C VAL A 187 7.05 -23.88 -37.82
N LYS A 188 8.00 -23.15 -38.43
CA LYS A 188 9.15 -23.75 -39.10
C LYS A 188 10.38 -23.73 -38.20
N ALA A 189 11.35 -24.60 -38.47
CA ALA A 189 12.67 -24.47 -37.86
C ALA A 189 13.25 -23.06 -38.08
N GLY A 190 13.83 -22.49 -37.03
CA GLY A 190 14.35 -21.11 -37.01
C GLY A 190 13.31 -20.04 -36.65
N THR A 191 12.02 -20.37 -36.51
CA THR A 191 11.00 -19.39 -36.08
C THR A 191 11.19 -19.01 -34.60
N THR A 192 11.23 -17.71 -34.30
CA THR A 192 11.19 -17.21 -32.92
C THR A 192 9.79 -17.39 -32.34
N LEU A 193 9.69 -18.09 -31.21
CA LEU A 193 8.44 -18.43 -30.54
C LEU A 193 8.06 -17.39 -29.48
N ALA A 194 9.06 -16.87 -28.78
CA ALA A 194 8.87 -15.87 -27.73
C ALA A 194 10.14 -15.07 -27.47
N VAL A 195 9.97 -13.87 -26.91
CA VAL A 195 11.05 -12.96 -26.49
C VAL A 195 10.77 -12.48 -25.07
N VAL A 196 11.82 -12.37 -24.26
CA VAL A 196 11.77 -11.77 -22.91
C VAL A 196 12.06 -10.28 -23.05
N HIS A 197 11.13 -9.47 -22.56
CA HIS A 197 11.34 -8.05 -22.33
C HIS A 197 11.82 -7.88 -20.88
N PRO A 198 13.04 -7.36 -20.67
CA PRO A 198 13.57 -7.18 -19.33
C PRO A 198 12.76 -6.13 -18.57
N GLY A 199 12.71 -6.28 -17.26
CA GLY A 199 12.09 -5.30 -16.40
C GLY A 199 12.91 -4.00 -16.33
N GLN A 200 12.26 -2.94 -15.86
CA GLN A 200 12.87 -1.63 -15.69
C GLN A 200 12.77 -1.23 -14.23
N ARG A 201 13.93 -1.07 -13.59
CA ARG A 201 14.00 -0.56 -12.23
C ARG A 201 13.49 0.88 -12.19
N GLY A 202 12.69 1.20 -11.17
CA GLY A 202 12.27 2.56 -10.88
C GLY A 202 13.45 3.46 -10.49
N THR A 203 13.19 4.77 -10.46
CA THR A 203 14.18 5.75 -9.98
C THR A 203 14.37 5.63 -8.46
N PRO A 204 15.59 5.77 -7.94
CA PRO A 204 15.81 5.78 -6.50
C PRO A 204 15.10 6.97 -5.84
N GLY A 205 14.59 6.73 -4.63
CA GLY A 205 14.07 7.75 -3.72
C GLY A 205 15.11 8.17 -2.68
N THR A 206 14.66 8.90 -1.67
CA THR A 206 15.48 9.35 -0.54
C THR A 206 14.66 9.36 0.75
N ASP A 207 15.20 8.77 1.82
CA ASP A 207 14.56 8.74 3.13
C ASP A 207 14.64 10.12 3.83
N VAL A 208 14.05 10.25 5.03
CA VAL A 208 14.06 11.52 5.78
C VAL A 208 15.47 11.99 6.18
N TYR A 209 16.45 11.08 6.22
CA TYR A 209 17.86 11.36 6.53
C TYR A 209 18.70 11.67 5.27
N GLY A 210 18.10 11.63 4.09
CA GLY A 210 18.78 11.84 2.81
C GLY A 210 19.56 10.63 2.32
N ARG A 211 19.31 9.44 2.86
CA ARG A 211 19.88 8.18 2.37
C ARG A 211 19.07 7.70 1.18
N VAL A 212 19.76 7.12 0.20
CA VAL A 212 19.12 6.59 -1.00
C VAL A 212 18.22 5.41 -0.62
N VAL A 213 16.98 5.43 -1.11
CA VAL A 213 16.04 4.32 -1.04
C VAL A 213 15.92 3.75 -2.44
N GLU A 214 16.54 2.60 -2.67
CA GLU A 214 16.50 1.95 -3.97
C GLU A 214 15.07 1.53 -4.33
N ALA A 215 14.72 1.69 -5.60
CA ALA A 215 13.47 1.12 -6.10
C ALA A 215 13.56 -0.42 -6.07
N PRO A 216 12.42 -1.11 -5.90
CA PRO A 216 12.37 -2.57 -5.94
C PRO A 216 13.06 -3.13 -7.18
N GLU A 217 13.67 -4.31 -7.04
CA GLU A 217 14.16 -5.05 -8.20
C GLU A 217 12.97 -5.45 -9.08
N PRO A 218 13.04 -5.23 -10.41
CA PRO A 218 12.02 -5.77 -11.29
C PRO A 218 12.05 -7.30 -11.27
N GLN A 219 10.88 -7.93 -11.31
CA GLN A 219 10.80 -9.37 -11.50
C GLN A 219 11.12 -9.73 -12.96
N GLU A 220 12.10 -10.60 -13.16
CA GLU A 220 12.48 -11.09 -14.49
C GLU A 220 11.80 -12.43 -14.80
N PRO A 221 11.07 -12.55 -15.92
CA PRO A 221 10.44 -13.80 -16.29
C PRO A 221 11.47 -14.77 -16.88
N VAL A 222 11.28 -16.06 -16.62
CA VAL A 222 12.21 -17.11 -17.07
C VAL A 222 11.57 -17.96 -18.15
N LEU A 223 12.05 -17.83 -19.39
CA LEU A 223 11.72 -18.77 -20.46
C LEU A 223 12.40 -20.12 -20.22
N ARG A 224 11.68 -21.20 -20.51
CA ARG A 224 12.20 -22.57 -20.47
C ARG A 224 12.03 -23.21 -21.84
N ALA A 225 13.08 -23.88 -22.32
CA ALA A 225 13.02 -24.66 -23.54
C ALA A 225 12.76 -26.13 -23.21
N GLY A 226 11.75 -26.70 -23.85
CA GLY A 226 11.49 -28.14 -23.90
C GLY A 226 11.83 -28.70 -25.29
N PRO A 227 11.28 -29.88 -25.65
CA PRO A 227 11.56 -30.53 -26.92
C PRO A 227 11.31 -29.61 -28.13
N GLY A 228 12.25 -29.60 -29.08
CA GLY A 228 12.14 -28.83 -30.32
C GLY A 228 12.36 -27.32 -30.18
N VAL A 229 12.82 -26.83 -29.03
CA VAL A 229 13.09 -25.40 -28.78
C VAL A 229 14.51 -25.21 -28.25
N GLN A 230 15.14 -24.12 -28.63
CA GLN A 230 16.42 -23.65 -28.08
C GLN A 230 16.26 -22.23 -27.56
N LEU A 231 16.86 -21.95 -26.39
CA LEU A 231 17.00 -20.58 -25.91
C LEU A 231 18.25 -19.93 -26.50
N VAL A 232 18.13 -18.68 -26.92
CA VAL A 232 19.21 -17.86 -27.46
C VAL A 232 19.29 -16.51 -26.74
N GLY A 233 20.40 -15.79 -26.90
CA GLY A 233 20.60 -14.47 -26.29
C GLY A 233 20.57 -14.52 -24.75
N ASP A 234 21.17 -15.56 -24.17
CA ASP A 234 21.21 -15.82 -22.72
C ASP A 234 19.82 -16.07 -22.10
N GLY A 235 18.92 -16.72 -22.84
CA GLY A 235 17.56 -17.00 -22.37
C GLY A 235 16.52 -15.97 -22.76
N ARG A 236 16.91 -14.92 -23.50
CA ARG A 236 16.01 -13.82 -23.89
C ARG A 236 15.11 -14.11 -25.08
N ALA A 237 15.38 -15.16 -25.85
CA ALA A 237 14.45 -15.59 -26.90
C ALA A 237 14.41 -17.12 -27.01
N ALA A 238 13.26 -17.64 -27.39
CA ALA A 238 13.05 -19.05 -27.69
C ALA A 238 12.86 -19.24 -29.19
N VAL A 239 13.64 -20.13 -29.79
CA VAL A 239 13.65 -20.40 -31.24
C VAL A 239 13.33 -21.87 -31.48
N ALA A 240 12.48 -22.13 -32.48
CA ALA A 240 12.16 -23.48 -32.91
C ALA A 240 13.39 -24.16 -33.55
N LEU A 241 13.75 -25.35 -33.07
CA LEU A 241 14.78 -26.19 -33.67
C LEU A 241 14.25 -27.04 -34.84
N GLN A 242 12.94 -27.24 -34.90
CA GLN A 242 12.28 -28.07 -35.90
C GLN A 242 10.93 -27.48 -36.30
N SER A 243 10.41 -27.91 -37.44
CA SER A 243 9.04 -27.58 -37.85
C SER A 243 8.03 -28.44 -37.10
N GLY A 244 6.89 -27.88 -36.72
CA GLY A 244 5.84 -28.62 -36.00
C GLY A 244 4.87 -27.71 -35.27
N ARG A 245 4.07 -28.31 -34.37
CA ARG A 245 3.09 -27.59 -33.54
C ARG A 245 3.79 -26.96 -32.34
N PRO A 246 3.74 -25.63 -32.16
CA PRO A 246 4.17 -25.00 -30.93
C PRO A 246 3.21 -25.38 -29.79
N ALA A 247 3.75 -25.73 -28.64
CA ALA A 247 3.02 -26.01 -27.40
C ALA A 247 3.66 -25.26 -26.24
N ARG A 248 2.84 -24.87 -25.26
CA ARG A 248 3.27 -24.13 -24.07
C ARG A 248 2.64 -24.71 -22.83
N GLN A 249 3.45 -24.89 -21.79
CA GLN A 249 3.02 -25.15 -20.43
C GLN A 249 3.70 -24.14 -19.52
N ASP A 250 2.94 -23.18 -18.99
CA ASP A 250 3.47 -22.00 -18.29
C ASP A 250 4.53 -21.27 -19.13
N HIS A 251 5.81 -21.31 -18.72
CA HIS A 251 6.93 -20.72 -19.44
C HIS A 251 7.78 -21.75 -20.20
N LEU A 252 7.39 -23.03 -20.19
CA LEU A 252 8.02 -24.09 -20.97
C LEU A 252 7.45 -24.11 -22.39
N LEU A 253 8.31 -23.81 -23.37
CA LEU A 253 7.98 -23.83 -24.78
C LEU A 253 8.51 -25.10 -25.44
N MET A 254 7.67 -25.69 -26.29
CA MET A 254 7.95 -26.91 -27.02
C MET A 254 7.50 -26.77 -28.47
N VAL A 255 8.15 -27.49 -29.38
CA VAL A 255 7.67 -27.67 -30.74
C VAL A 255 7.62 -29.17 -31.03
N LEU A 256 6.41 -29.68 -31.21
CA LEU A 256 6.15 -31.10 -31.39
C LEU A 256 5.95 -31.39 -32.89
N PRO A 257 6.71 -32.34 -33.46
CA PRO A 257 6.58 -32.71 -34.87
C PRO A 257 5.40 -33.66 -35.10
N THR A 258 4.74 -34.08 -34.02
CA THR A 258 3.60 -35.00 -34.01
C THR A 258 2.41 -34.35 -33.34
N TYR A 259 1.23 -34.50 -33.94
CA TYR A 259 -0.04 -34.08 -33.37
C TYR A 259 -0.85 -35.31 -32.94
N THR A 260 -1.11 -35.41 -31.64
CA THR A 260 -1.90 -36.50 -31.06
C THR A 260 -3.33 -36.04 -30.83
N VAL A 261 -4.28 -36.80 -31.37
CA VAL A 261 -5.71 -36.70 -31.10
C VAL A 261 -6.05 -37.76 -30.07
N GLU A 262 -6.41 -37.32 -28.86
CA GLU A 262 -6.69 -38.20 -27.71
C GLU A 262 -7.95 -39.07 -27.86
N GLY A 263 -8.82 -38.77 -28.84
CA GLY A 263 -10.08 -39.47 -29.05
C GLY A 263 -10.42 -39.67 -30.53
N ASP A 264 -11.71 -39.73 -30.82
CA ASP A 264 -12.23 -39.90 -32.17
C ASP A 264 -12.06 -38.61 -33.00
N VAL A 265 -11.82 -38.76 -34.30
CA VAL A 265 -11.96 -37.68 -35.27
C VAL A 265 -13.39 -37.74 -35.81
N ASP A 266 -14.21 -36.77 -35.44
CA ASP A 266 -15.65 -36.68 -35.65
C ASP A 266 -16.06 -35.23 -36.00
N VAL A 267 -17.36 -34.95 -36.00
CA VAL A 267 -17.91 -33.62 -36.35
C VAL A 267 -17.49 -32.54 -35.34
N GLU A 268 -17.23 -32.90 -34.07
CA GLU A 268 -16.87 -31.94 -33.02
C GLU A 268 -15.38 -31.54 -33.07
N THR A 269 -14.53 -32.53 -33.34
CA THR A 269 -13.09 -32.34 -33.55
C THR A 269 -12.80 -31.72 -34.91
N GLY A 270 -13.60 -32.03 -35.94
CA GLY A 270 -13.47 -31.50 -37.28
C GLY A 270 -12.37 -32.20 -38.10
N HIS A 271 -12.06 -31.64 -39.26
CA HIS A 271 -10.95 -32.10 -40.07
C HIS A 271 -9.60 -31.78 -39.41
N ILE A 272 -8.69 -32.75 -39.44
CA ILE A 272 -7.33 -32.57 -38.93
C ILE A 272 -6.40 -32.28 -40.11
N ARG A 273 -5.70 -31.15 -40.07
CA ARG A 273 -4.67 -30.78 -41.04
C ARG A 273 -3.38 -30.41 -40.31
N PHE A 274 -2.32 -31.16 -40.54
CA PHE A 274 -1.04 -30.92 -39.89
C PHE A 274 0.14 -31.32 -40.79
N ASP A 275 1.18 -30.47 -40.86
CA ASP A 275 2.32 -30.71 -41.74
C ASP A 275 3.29 -31.80 -41.23
N GLY A 276 3.11 -32.25 -39.99
CA GLY A 276 3.89 -33.33 -39.36
C GLY A 276 3.09 -34.63 -39.21
N ASP A 277 3.61 -35.52 -38.36
CA ASP A 277 2.97 -36.81 -38.08
C ASP A 277 1.66 -36.61 -37.30
N VAL A 278 0.64 -37.42 -37.59
CA VAL A 278 -0.64 -37.41 -36.87
C VAL A 278 -0.88 -38.78 -36.23
N VAL A 279 -1.19 -38.77 -34.94
CA VAL A 279 -1.55 -39.98 -34.19
C VAL A 279 -2.97 -39.81 -33.68
N VAL A 280 -3.86 -40.73 -34.05
CA VAL A 280 -5.24 -40.78 -33.57
C VAL A 280 -5.36 -41.97 -32.61
N LEU A 281 -5.69 -41.69 -31.35
CA LEU A 281 -5.88 -42.73 -30.32
C LEU A 281 -7.31 -43.31 -30.30
N GLY A 282 -8.24 -42.70 -31.04
CA GLY A 282 -9.57 -43.23 -31.33
C GLY A 282 -9.77 -43.61 -32.80
N SER A 283 -11.01 -43.49 -33.28
CA SER A 283 -11.40 -43.79 -34.65
C SER A 283 -11.59 -42.53 -35.49
N VAL A 284 -11.33 -42.63 -36.79
CA VAL A 284 -11.74 -41.60 -37.76
C VAL A 284 -13.16 -41.93 -38.23
N LYS A 285 -14.14 -41.09 -37.86
CA LYS A 285 -15.57 -41.29 -38.17
C LYS A 285 -15.90 -40.85 -39.59
N GLU A 286 -17.01 -41.39 -40.10
CA GLU A 286 -17.53 -41.07 -41.41
C GLU A 286 -17.74 -39.55 -41.59
N GLY A 287 -17.42 -39.05 -42.79
CA GLY A 287 -17.54 -37.62 -43.10
C GLY A 287 -16.38 -36.74 -42.61
N THR A 288 -15.37 -37.30 -41.93
CA THR A 288 -14.17 -36.55 -41.49
C THR A 288 -12.91 -36.91 -42.27
N LYS A 289 -11.89 -36.05 -42.18
CA LYS A 289 -10.61 -36.20 -42.90
C LYS A 289 -9.44 -35.89 -41.99
N VAL A 290 -8.38 -36.68 -42.15
CA VAL A 290 -7.07 -36.43 -41.55
C VAL A 290 -6.06 -36.27 -42.68
N LEU A 291 -5.48 -35.07 -42.79
CA LEU A 291 -4.46 -34.70 -43.76
C LEU A 291 -3.16 -34.45 -42.99
N SER A 292 -2.17 -35.27 -43.26
CA SER A 292 -0.84 -35.19 -42.66
C SER A 292 0.21 -34.97 -43.75
N GLY A 293 1.17 -34.10 -43.50
CA GLY A 293 2.40 -33.99 -44.30
C GLY A 293 3.40 -35.11 -44.03
N GLY A 294 3.17 -35.91 -42.98
CA GLY A 294 3.99 -37.03 -42.54
C GLY A 294 3.20 -38.35 -42.48
N ARG A 295 3.44 -39.12 -41.42
CA ARG A 295 2.74 -40.39 -41.17
C ARG A 295 1.44 -40.17 -40.42
N VAL A 296 0.41 -40.92 -40.82
CA VAL A 296 -0.83 -41.06 -40.06
C VAL A 296 -0.85 -42.43 -39.39
N MET A 297 -1.03 -42.45 -38.08
CA MET A 297 -1.23 -43.66 -37.29
C MET A 297 -2.58 -43.59 -36.59
N VAL A 298 -3.37 -44.67 -36.69
CA VAL A 298 -4.64 -44.85 -35.99
C VAL A 298 -4.48 -46.09 -35.12
N ALA A 299 -4.68 -45.94 -33.80
CA ALA A 299 -4.48 -46.99 -32.80
C ALA A 299 -5.63 -48.00 -32.74
#